data_AF-A0A7G5IIG2-F1
#
_entry.id   AF-A0A7G5IIG2-F1
#
_cell.length_a   1.000
_cell.length_b   1.000
_cell.length_c   1.000
_cell.angle_alpha   90.00
_cell.angle_beta   90.00
_cell.angle_gamma   90.00
#
_symmetry.space_group_name_H-M   'P 1'
#
loop_
_entity.id
_entity.type
_entity.pdbx_description
1 polymer ?
#
loop_
_entity_poly.entity_id
_entity_poly.type
_entity_poly.pdbx_seq_one_letter_code
_entity_poly.pdbx_strand_id
1 'polypeptide(L)'
;MPSYIEFRHSQTGEKLITHLMDPRVIASVEQTSLAGRPAVAAIDEWASRELPPLTDTEKQHAGRLMRDVLAPRGWRVSRSNRVSGGRFFSSGAIYERQTHQSGAPIARSPLKSAAEQGDEVVARLAAVRTGNAGTVDDFLAERRREARAERDA
;
A
#
# COMPACT_ATOMS: atom_id res chain seq x y z
N MET A 1 10.42 23.71 -11.65
CA MET A 1 9.26 22.80 -11.46
C MET A 1 9.35 22.21 -10.08
N PRO A 2 8.25 22.15 -9.31
CA PRO A 2 8.29 21.62 -7.95
C PRO A 2 8.72 20.16 -7.96
N SER A 3 9.58 19.82 -7.00
CA SER A 3 9.91 18.45 -6.66
C SER A 3 8.66 17.69 -6.19
N TYR A 4 8.75 16.37 -6.13
CA TYR A 4 7.64 15.54 -5.62
C TYR A 4 7.25 15.91 -4.18
N ILE A 5 8.24 16.19 -3.33
CA ILE A 5 8.01 16.54 -1.92
C ILE A 5 7.31 17.90 -1.83
N GLU A 6 7.77 18.90 -2.57
CA GLU A 6 7.12 20.22 -2.62
C GLU A 6 5.68 20.12 -3.14
N PHE A 7 5.44 19.32 -4.20
CA PHE A 7 4.08 19.09 -4.70
C PHE A 7 3.20 18.43 -3.64
N ARG A 8 3.70 17.39 -2.96
CA ARG A 8 2.96 16.65 -1.94
C ARG A 8 2.49 17.54 -0.78
N HIS A 9 3.32 18.50 -0.39
CA HIS A 9 3.02 19.48 0.68
C HIS A 9 2.36 20.77 0.17
N SER A 10 2.11 20.88 -1.13
CA SER A 10 1.33 21.99 -1.68
C SER A 10 -0.15 21.81 -1.37
N GLN A 11 -0.92 22.90 -1.43
CA GLN A 11 -2.39 22.86 -1.26
C GLN A 11 -3.06 21.87 -2.22
N THR A 12 -2.58 21.76 -3.46
CA THR A 12 -3.07 20.79 -4.45
C THR A 12 -2.77 19.36 -4.03
N GLY A 13 -1.53 19.08 -3.59
CA GLY A 13 -1.12 17.76 -3.13
C GLY A 13 -1.91 17.31 -1.91
N GLU A 14 -2.12 18.21 -0.94
CA GLU A 14 -2.90 17.93 0.27
C GLU A 14 -4.39 17.67 -0.04
N LYS A 15 -5.01 18.46 -0.92
CA LYS A 15 -6.38 18.21 -1.39
C LYS A 15 -6.50 16.82 -2.03
N LEU A 16 -5.53 16.47 -2.89
CA LEU A 16 -5.51 15.18 -3.56
C LEU A 16 -5.32 14.02 -2.56
N ILE A 17 -4.41 14.15 -1.60
CA ILE A 17 -4.24 13.14 -0.53
C ILE A 17 -5.55 12.98 0.25
N THR A 18 -6.14 14.09 0.69
CA THR A 18 -7.37 14.08 1.49
C THR A 18 -8.50 13.36 0.74
N HIS A 19 -8.69 13.66 -0.54
CA HIS A 19 -9.67 12.99 -1.38
C HIS A 19 -9.35 11.50 -1.57
N LEU A 20 -8.08 11.16 -1.81
CA LEU A 20 -7.63 9.78 -1.95
C LEU A 20 -7.59 8.98 -0.64
N MET A 21 -7.81 9.61 0.52
CA MET A 21 -7.96 8.91 1.80
C MET A 21 -9.42 8.53 2.09
N ASP A 22 -10.39 9.07 1.36
CA ASP A 22 -11.79 8.65 1.47
C ASP A 22 -11.93 7.17 1.02
N PRO A 23 -12.45 6.27 1.88
CA PRO A 23 -12.64 4.87 1.54
C PRO A 23 -13.46 4.65 0.27
N ARG A 24 -14.45 5.51 -0.01
CA ARG A 24 -15.32 5.41 -1.20
C ARG A 24 -14.54 5.73 -2.48
N VAL A 25 -13.69 6.75 -2.42
CA VAL A 25 -12.83 7.16 -3.53
C VAL A 25 -11.83 6.05 -3.83
N ILE A 26 -11.22 5.46 -2.79
CA ILE A 26 -10.27 4.36 -3.00
C ILE A 26 -10.97 3.13 -3.59
N ALA A 27 -12.15 2.77 -3.09
CA ALA A 27 -12.92 1.66 -3.67
C ALA A 27 -13.19 1.90 -5.17
N SER A 28 -13.53 3.14 -5.55
CA SER A 28 -13.73 3.53 -6.95
C SER A 28 -12.44 3.44 -7.79
N VAL A 29 -11.31 3.88 -7.23
CA VAL A 29 -9.97 3.76 -7.85
C VAL A 29 -9.57 2.30 -8.06
N GLU A 30 -9.80 1.45 -7.06
CA GLU A 30 -9.54 0.01 -7.09
C GLU A 30 -10.41 -0.66 -8.16
N GLN A 31 -11.73 -0.41 -8.15
CA GLN A 31 -12.67 -0.96 -9.13
C GLN A 31 -12.35 -0.52 -10.56
N THR A 32 -11.96 0.74 -10.74
CA THR A 32 -11.53 1.27 -12.04
C THR A 32 -10.31 0.52 -12.57
N SER A 33 -9.34 0.24 -11.70
CA SER A 33 -8.15 -0.54 -12.05
C SER A 33 -8.48 -1.99 -12.39
N LEU A 34 -9.36 -2.65 -11.62
CA LEU A 34 -9.85 -4.00 -11.91
C LEU A 34 -10.58 -4.10 -13.25
N ALA A 35 -11.29 -3.04 -13.64
CA ALA A 35 -11.93 -2.92 -14.96
C ALA A 35 -10.92 -2.66 -16.10
N GLY A 36 -9.61 -2.68 -15.82
CA GLY A 36 -8.56 -2.47 -16.80
C GLY A 36 -8.42 -1.01 -17.26
N ARG A 37 -8.93 -0.05 -16.49
CA ARG A 37 -8.88 1.38 -16.79
C ARG A 37 -7.88 2.09 -15.87
N PRO A 38 -7.24 3.19 -16.33
CA PRO A 38 -6.33 3.95 -15.48
C PRO A 38 -7.03 4.42 -14.20
N ALA A 39 -6.39 4.21 -13.05
CA ALA A 39 -6.90 4.58 -11.73
C ALA A 39 -7.27 6.07 -11.62
N VAL A 40 -6.49 6.94 -12.27
CA VAL A 40 -6.73 8.38 -12.33
C VAL A 40 -8.08 8.73 -12.97
N ALA A 41 -8.65 7.85 -13.80
CA ALA A 41 -9.96 8.06 -14.40
C ALA A 41 -11.10 8.08 -13.37
N ALA A 42 -10.90 7.46 -12.19
CA ALA A 42 -11.87 7.47 -11.09
C ALA A 42 -11.98 8.83 -10.40
N ILE A 43 -10.93 9.64 -10.47
CA ILE A 43 -10.86 10.96 -9.83
C ILE A 43 -10.83 12.10 -10.85
N ASP A 44 -10.92 11.80 -12.16
CA ASP A 44 -10.70 12.79 -13.23
C ASP A 44 -11.73 13.92 -13.19
N GLU A 45 -13.01 13.57 -12.99
CA GLU A 45 -14.11 14.53 -12.88
C GLU A 45 -14.00 15.39 -11.62
N TRP A 46 -13.59 14.80 -10.50
CA TRP A 46 -13.34 15.56 -9.28
C TRP A 46 -12.13 16.49 -9.47
N ALA A 47 -11.05 15.99 -10.05
CA ALA A 47 -9.82 16.76 -10.26
C ALA A 47 -10.05 17.95 -11.20
N SER A 48 -10.85 17.79 -12.25
CA SER A 48 -11.17 18.89 -13.18
C SER A 48 -12.02 19.99 -12.56
N ARG A 49 -12.80 19.68 -11.52
CA ARG A 49 -13.65 20.64 -10.81
C ARG A 49 -12.94 21.31 -9.63
N GLU A 50 -12.17 20.55 -8.86
CA GLU A 50 -11.69 20.97 -7.54
C GLU A 50 -10.22 21.41 -7.51
N LEU A 51 -9.44 21.04 -8.54
CA LEU A 51 -8.03 21.36 -8.63
C LEU A 51 -7.76 22.44 -9.68
N PRO A 52 -6.77 23.32 -9.45
CA PRO A 52 -6.29 24.20 -10.51
C PRO A 52 -5.70 23.36 -11.66
N PRO A 53 -5.61 23.91 -12.87
CA PRO A 53 -4.91 23.25 -13.98
C PRO A 53 -3.49 22.88 -13.58
N LEU A 54 -3.15 21.60 -13.72
CA LEU A 54 -1.83 21.07 -13.39
C LEU A 54 -0.93 21.03 -14.62
N THR A 55 0.35 21.31 -14.41
CA THR A 55 1.41 21.03 -15.38
C THR A 55 1.61 19.53 -15.56
N ASP A 56 2.27 19.12 -16.64
CA ASP A 56 2.54 17.69 -16.89
C ASP A 56 3.38 17.06 -15.76
N THR A 57 4.34 17.80 -15.19
CA THR A 57 5.14 17.34 -14.05
C THR A 57 4.28 17.12 -12.80
N GLU A 58 3.35 18.02 -12.51
CA GLU A 58 2.42 17.87 -11.37
C GLU A 58 1.44 16.71 -11.59
N LYS A 59 1.00 16.46 -12.83
CA LYS A 59 0.19 15.28 -13.16
C LYS A 59 0.96 13.98 -12.94
N GLN A 60 2.26 13.95 -13.25
CA GLN A 60 3.13 12.81 -12.93
C GLN A 60 3.26 12.62 -11.41
N HIS A 61 3.42 13.72 -10.65
CA HIS A 61 3.46 13.67 -9.19
C HIS A 61 2.13 13.18 -8.59
N ALA A 62 0.98 13.59 -9.14
CA ALA A 62 -0.33 13.08 -8.75
C ALA A 62 -0.45 11.56 -9.00
N GLY A 63 0.06 11.07 -10.14
CA GLY A 63 0.14 9.64 -10.42
C GLY A 63 1.05 8.88 -9.44
N ARG A 64 2.18 9.48 -9.04
CA ARG A 64 3.07 8.94 -8.01
C ARG A 64 2.40 8.91 -6.64
N LEU A 65 1.67 9.96 -6.28
CA LEU A 65 0.95 10.05 -5.01
C LEU A 65 -0.12 8.96 -4.92
N MET A 66 -0.85 8.71 -6.01
CA MET A 66 -1.79 7.59 -6.09
C MET A 66 -1.13 6.23 -5.87
N ARG A 67 0.09 6.03 -6.39
CA ARG A 67 0.88 4.82 -6.12
C ARG A 67 1.23 4.72 -4.63
N ASP A 68 1.66 5.80 -4.00
CA ASP A 68 2.02 5.81 -2.57
C ASP A 68 0.81 5.51 -1.67
N VAL A 69 -0.40 5.88 -2.09
CA VAL A 69 -1.66 5.53 -1.38
C VAL A 69 -2.04 4.07 -1.56
N LEU A 70 -1.86 3.52 -2.77
CA LEU A 70 -2.30 2.17 -3.11
C LEU A 70 -1.27 1.09 -2.73
N ALA A 71 0.02 1.38 -2.73
CA ALA A 71 1.08 0.41 -2.46
C ALA A 71 0.96 -0.26 -1.07
N PRO A 72 0.74 0.48 0.05
CA PRO A 72 0.53 -0.13 1.36
C PRO A 72 -0.71 -1.04 1.43
N ARG A 73 -1.63 -0.90 0.48
CA ARG A 73 -2.86 -1.71 0.37
C ARG A 73 -2.65 -2.98 -0.49
N GLY A 74 -1.41 -3.28 -0.88
CA GLY A 74 -1.06 -4.47 -1.67
C GLY A 74 -1.40 -4.34 -3.15
N TRP A 75 -1.47 -3.12 -3.67
CA TRP A 75 -1.62 -2.86 -5.10
C TRP A 75 -0.27 -2.50 -5.72
N ARG A 76 -0.03 -2.97 -6.94
CA ARG A 76 1.13 -2.59 -7.74
C ARG A 76 0.71 -2.06 -9.09
N VAL A 77 1.54 -1.22 -9.69
CA VAL A 77 1.37 -0.83 -11.10
C VAL A 77 1.57 -2.06 -11.97
N SER A 78 0.57 -2.37 -12.79
CA SER A 78 0.65 -3.45 -13.77
C SER A 78 1.12 -2.91 -15.13
N ARG A 79 0.40 -1.89 -15.63
CA ARG A 79 0.67 -1.22 -16.91
C ARG A 79 0.11 0.20 -16.88
N SER A 80 0.39 0.99 -17.91
CA SER A 80 -0.23 2.31 -18.12
C SER A 80 -1.11 2.29 -19.37
N ASN A 81 -2.13 3.13 -19.39
CA ASN A 81 -2.97 3.33 -20.57
C ASN A 81 -3.39 4.80 -20.70
N ARG A 82 -3.78 5.20 -21.91
CA ARG A 82 -4.38 6.51 -22.14
C ARG A 82 -5.76 6.59 -21.51
N VAL A 83 -6.09 7.77 -21.01
CA VAL A 83 -7.46 8.13 -20.65
C VAL A 83 -8.11 8.73 -21.90
N SER A 84 -9.44 8.66 -22.03
CA SER A 84 -10.13 9.22 -23.20
C SER A 84 -9.79 10.72 -23.38
N GLY A 85 -9.80 11.22 -24.60
CA GLY A 85 -9.48 12.64 -24.87
C GLY A 85 -10.42 13.61 -24.15
N GLY A 86 -9.92 14.80 -23.82
CA GLY A 86 -10.69 15.86 -23.13
C GLY A 86 -10.74 15.75 -21.60
N ARG A 87 -9.93 14.85 -21.02
CA ARG A 87 -9.86 14.59 -19.57
C ARG A 87 -8.71 15.34 -18.88
N PHE A 88 -8.81 15.47 -17.56
CA PHE A 88 -7.80 16.17 -16.75
C PHE A 88 -6.42 15.47 -16.85
N PHE A 89 -6.44 14.14 -16.84
CA PHE A 89 -5.29 13.29 -17.11
C PHE A 89 -5.34 12.73 -18.54
N SER A 90 -4.21 12.78 -19.25
CA SER A 90 -4.09 12.18 -20.59
C SER A 90 -3.77 10.67 -20.55
N SER A 91 -3.14 10.22 -19.47
CA SER A 91 -2.76 8.82 -19.25
C SER A 91 -2.66 8.52 -17.75
N GLY A 92 -2.66 7.25 -17.38
CA GLY A 92 -2.43 6.85 -16.01
C GLY A 92 -2.13 5.36 -15.85
N ALA A 93 -1.75 4.98 -14.64
CA ALA A 93 -1.46 3.60 -14.28
C ALA A 93 -2.74 2.80 -14.01
N ILE A 94 -2.72 1.54 -14.44
CA ILE A 94 -3.66 0.49 -14.08
C ILE A 94 -2.96 -0.36 -13.01
N TYR A 95 -3.66 -0.59 -11.90
CA TYR A 95 -3.12 -1.33 -10.78
C TYR A 95 -3.73 -2.73 -10.69
N GLU A 96 -2.96 -3.67 -10.16
CA GLU A 96 -3.42 -5.02 -9.85
C GLU A 96 -3.07 -5.37 -8.40
N ARG A 97 -3.90 -6.21 -7.76
CA ARG A 97 -3.61 -6.76 -6.44
C ARG A 97 -2.39 -7.67 -6.55
N GLN A 98 -1.44 -7.51 -5.65
CA GLN A 98 -0.40 -8.51 -5.42
C GLN A 98 -1.09 -9.75 -4.84
N THR A 99 -1.47 -10.68 -5.70
CA THR A 99 -1.81 -12.02 -5.26
C THR A 99 -0.53 -12.65 -4.72
N HIS A 100 -0.50 -12.95 -3.42
CA HIS A 100 0.49 -13.91 -2.92
C HIS A 100 0.26 -15.19 -3.71
N GLN A 101 1.17 -15.55 -4.62
CA GLN A 101 1.16 -16.85 -5.26
C GLN A 101 1.39 -17.91 -4.18
N SER A 102 0.30 -18.51 -3.71
CA SER A 102 0.30 -19.78 -3.00
C SER A 102 0.62 -20.87 -4.03
N GLY A 103 1.91 -21.15 -4.28
CA GLY A 103 2.32 -22.11 -5.30
C GLY A 103 3.84 -22.35 -5.44
N ALA A 104 4.46 -22.87 -4.37
CA ALA A 104 5.77 -23.58 -4.29
C ALA A 104 7.11 -22.80 -4.45
N PRO A 105 8.24 -23.38 -3.97
CA PRO A 105 8.58 -23.76 -2.60
C PRO A 105 9.29 -22.62 -1.85
N ILE A 106 9.51 -22.81 -0.55
CA ILE A 106 10.06 -21.85 0.42
C ILE A 106 11.47 -21.39 0.03
N ALA A 107 11.60 -20.39 -0.83
CA ALA A 107 12.84 -19.67 -1.02
C ALA A 107 12.85 -18.43 -0.12
N ARG A 108 13.27 -18.67 1.13
CA ARG A 108 13.64 -17.70 2.17
C ARG A 108 12.51 -16.83 2.72
N SER A 109 11.72 -17.44 3.61
CA SER A 109 10.78 -16.76 4.50
C SER A 109 11.44 -15.60 5.27
N PRO A 110 10.78 -14.42 5.36
CA PRO A 110 11.23 -13.28 6.17
C PRO A 110 11.30 -13.58 7.69
N LEU A 111 10.82 -14.75 8.12
CA LEU A 111 10.97 -15.26 9.48
C LEU A 111 12.43 -15.50 9.89
N LYS A 112 13.37 -15.67 8.95
CA LYS A 112 14.79 -15.82 9.30
C LYS A 112 15.52 -14.50 9.53
N SER A 113 14.96 -13.36 9.10
CA SER A 113 15.58 -12.04 9.31
C SER A 113 15.03 -11.29 10.54
N ALA A 114 13.81 -11.59 10.98
CA ALA A 114 13.22 -10.95 12.16
C ALA A 114 13.70 -11.56 13.49
N ALA A 115 14.09 -12.84 13.49
CA ALA A 115 14.62 -13.50 14.68
C ALA A 115 16.04 -13.02 15.07
N GLU A 116 16.80 -12.44 14.13
CA GLU A 116 18.14 -11.88 14.40
C GLU A 116 18.10 -10.45 14.96
N GLN A 117 16.96 -9.76 14.94
CA GLN A 117 16.86 -8.34 15.34
C GLN A 117 16.02 -8.06 16.60
N GLY A 118 15.60 -9.10 17.34
CA GLY A 118 15.13 -8.93 18.73
C GLY A 118 13.92 -8.01 18.94
N ASP A 119 13.10 -7.76 17.90
CA ASP A 119 11.98 -6.83 18.00
C ASP A 119 10.66 -7.59 18.23
N GLU A 120 10.43 -7.98 19.49
CA GLU A 120 9.27 -8.77 19.96
C GLU A 120 7.91 -8.19 19.52
N VAL A 121 7.85 -6.88 19.25
CA VAL A 121 6.62 -6.18 18.87
C VAL A 121 6.16 -6.59 17.46
N VAL A 122 7.10 -6.85 16.55
CA VAL A 122 6.80 -7.26 15.17
C VAL A 122 6.33 -8.71 15.12
N ALA A 123 6.90 -9.58 15.97
CA ALA A 123 6.46 -10.97 16.11
C ALA A 123 5.02 -11.05 16.67
N ARG A 124 4.70 -10.22 17.66
CA ARG A 124 3.33 -10.12 18.22
C ARG A 124 2.32 -9.66 17.19
N LEU A 125 2.66 -8.66 16.36
CA LEU A 125 1.76 -8.14 15.33
C LEU A 125 1.53 -9.14 14.18
N ALA A 126 2.54 -9.96 13.86
CA ALA A 126 2.45 -11.01 12.85
C ALA A 126 1.58 -12.20 13.29
N ALA A 127 1.63 -12.60 14.57
CA ALA A 127 0.85 -13.70 15.11
C ALA A 127 -0.66 -13.40 15.17
N VAL A 128 -1.03 -12.15 15.46
CA VAL A 128 -2.45 -11.72 15.53
C VAL A 128 -3.11 -11.72 14.14
N ARG A 129 -2.34 -11.51 13.06
CA ARG A 129 -2.87 -11.34 11.71
C ARG A 129 -3.10 -12.66 10.95
N THR A 130 -2.48 -13.76 11.38
CA THR A 130 -2.53 -15.06 10.67
C THR A 130 -3.63 -16.00 11.17
N GLY A 131 -4.44 -15.62 12.15
CA GLY A 131 -5.59 -16.42 12.58
C GLY A 131 -5.23 -17.80 13.11
N ASN A 132 -3.98 -18.00 13.51
CA ASN A 132 -3.51 -19.25 14.10
C ASN A 132 -3.64 -19.12 15.63
N ALA A 133 -4.81 -19.46 16.16
CA ALA A 133 -5.07 -19.58 17.59
C ALA A 133 -4.40 -20.84 18.19
N GLY A 134 -3.11 -21.02 17.86
CA GLY A 134 -2.17 -21.86 18.62
C GLY A 134 -1.47 -20.92 19.59
N THR A 135 -1.95 -20.98 20.83
CA THR A 135 -1.94 -19.97 21.87
C THR A 135 -0.57 -19.35 22.16
N VAL A 136 -0.52 -18.02 22.25
CA VAL A 136 0.60 -17.27 22.86
C VAL A 136 0.95 -17.82 24.25
N ASP A 137 -0.02 -18.42 24.96
CA ASP A 137 0.19 -19.14 26.20
C ASP A 137 1.10 -20.38 26.08
N ASP A 138 1.08 -21.12 24.97
CA ASP A 138 2.00 -22.26 24.77
C ASP A 138 3.44 -21.76 24.60
N PHE A 139 3.64 -20.70 23.84
CA PHE A 139 4.97 -20.09 23.66
C PHE A 139 5.51 -19.48 24.97
N LEU A 140 4.64 -18.83 25.74
CA LEU A 140 5.00 -18.30 27.06
C LEU A 140 5.21 -19.40 28.11
N ALA A 141 4.51 -20.53 27.99
CA ALA A 141 4.71 -21.70 28.84
C ALA A 141 6.05 -22.41 28.53
N GLU A 142 6.42 -22.52 27.25
CA GLU A 142 7.70 -23.08 26.82
C GLU A 142 8.88 -22.22 27.29
N ARG A 143 8.82 -20.89 27.07
CA ARG A 143 9.85 -19.94 27.54
C ARG A 143 10.01 -19.92 29.07
N ARG A 144 8.93 -20.14 29.82
CA ARG A 144 8.99 -20.24 31.28
C ARG A 144 9.62 -21.55 31.77
N ARG A 145 9.59 -22.62 30.97
CA ARG A 145 10.29 -23.89 31.28
C ARG A 145 11.78 -23.76 31.02
N GLU A 146 12.17 -23.17 29.89
CA GLU A 146 13.58 -22.92 29.56
C GLU A 146 14.28 -22.03 30.59
N ALA A 147 13.64 -20.93 31.01
CA ALA A 147 14.20 -20.02 32.02
C ALA A 147 14.31 -20.62 33.45
N ARG A 148 13.62 -21.74 33.73
CA ARG A 148 13.79 -22.48 34.99
C ARG A 148 14.92 -23.50 34.91
N ALA A 149 15.14 -24.12 33.74
CA ALA A 149 16.23 -25.08 33.55
C ALA A 149 17.62 -24.41 33.63
N GLU A 150 17.74 -23.15 33.20
CA GLU A 150 19.01 -22.37 33.32
C GLU A 150 19.32 -21.88 34.74
N ARG A 151 18.39 -22.02 35.70
CA ARG A 151 18.60 -21.58 37.09
C ARG A 151 19.05 -22.70 38.04
N ASP A 152 18.91 -23.96 37.61
CA ASP A 152 19.28 -25.15 38.39
C ASP A 152 20.47 -25.92 37.78
N ALA A 153 21.16 -25.33 36.78
CA ALA A 153 22.41 -25.81 36.19
C ALA A 153 23.58 -24.90 36.60
#